data_AF-A0A7S0Y0W4-F1
#
_entry.id   AF-A0A7S0Y0W4-F1
#
_cell.length_a   1.000
_cell.length_b   1.000
_cell.length_c   1.000
_cell.angle_alpha   90.00
_cell.angle_beta   90.00
_cell.angle_gamma   90.00
#
_symmetry.space_group_name_H-M   'P 1'
#
loop_
_entity.id
_entity.type
_entity.pdbx_description
1 polymer ?
#
loop_
_entity_poly.entity_id
_entity_poly.type
_entity_poly.pdbx_seq_one_letter_code
_entity_poly.pdbx_strand_id
1 'polypeptide(L)'
;MCMEDTMALPGRKEEMQKVGEFLQKVGLPITWEQVHFDSSSQADWDTFIKVALQQWFCHNEPFSVTADIIKAAFTRADEFGRSLKDKHGDAPYQAIHKKK
;
A
#
# COMPACT_ATOMS: atom_id res chain seq x y z
N MET A 1 13.70 -18.82 -3.60
CA MET A 1 12.33 -18.41 -3.22
C MET A 1 12.19 -16.96 -3.64
N CYS A 2 11.40 -16.69 -4.67
CA CYS A 2 11.32 -15.36 -5.28
C CYS A 2 10.65 -14.40 -4.29
N MET A 3 11.25 -13.22 -4.09
CA MET A 3 10.72 -12.17 -3.21
C MET A 3 9.36 -11.61 -3.67
N GLU A 4 8.81 -12.10 -4.78
CA GLU A 4 7.48 -11.77 -5.29
C GLU A 4 6.37 -12.26 -4.35
N ASP A 5 6.64 -13.27 -3.51
CA ASP A 5 5.61 -14.10 -2.88
C ASP A 5 5.14 -13.67 -1.46
N THR A 6 5.86 -12.79 -0.76
CA THR A 6 5.71 -12.71 0.72
C THR A 6 4.74 -11.66 1.26
N MET A 7 4.21 -10.78 0.42
CA MET A 7 3.12 -9.84 0.79
C MET A 7 2.15 -9.54 -0.38
N ALA A 8 2.54 -9.89 -1.60
CA ALA A 8 1.63 -10.10 -2.71
C ALA A 8 1.46 -11.60 -2.85
N LEU A 9 0.54 -12.17 -2.07
CA LEU A 9 0.28 -13.62 -2.05
C LEU A 9 0.10 -14.16 -3.48
N PRO A 10 0.84 -15.20 -3.91
CA PRO A 10 0.69 -15.76 -5.25
C PRO A 10 -0.77 -16.18 -5.49
N GLY A 11 -1.36 -15.68 -6.58
CA GLY A 11 -2.74 -15.99 -7.00
C GLY A 11 -3.79 -14.91 -6.74
N ARG A 12 -3.45 -13.75 -6.15
CA ARG A 12 -4.43 -12.70 -5.81
C ARG A 12 -4.39 -11.43 -6.67
N LYS A 13 -3.75 -11.47 -7.85
CA LYS A 13 -3.69 -10.30 -8.76
C LYS A 13 -5.07 -9.74 -9.10
N GLU A 14 -6.05 -10.60 -9.32
CA GLU A 14 -7.44 -10.19 -9.60
C GLU A 14 -8.11 -9.55 -8.38
N GLU A 15 -7.86 -10.06 -7.17
CA GLU A 15 -8.36 -9.47 -5.92
C GLU A 15 -7.74 -8.10 -5.68
N MET A 16 -6.42 -7.98 -5.88
CA MET A 16 -5.70 -6.71 -5.79
C MET A 16 -6.26 -5.69 -6.78
N GLN A 17 -6.53 -6.10 -8.03
CA GLN A 17 -7.17 -5.27 -9.04
C GLN A 17 -8.54 -4.78 -8.55
N LYS A 18 -9.40 -5.71 -8.12
CA LYS A 18 -10.76 -5.42 -7.67
C LYS A 18 -10.79 -4.48 -6.46
N VAL A 19 -9.94 -4.72 -5.47
CA VAL A 19 -9.87 -3.87 -4.26
C VAL A 19 -9.31 -2.51 -4.62
N GLY A 20 -8.22 -2.43 -5.39
CA GLY A 20 -7.62 -1.15 -5.79
C GLY A 20 -8.58 -0.27 -6.58
N GLU A 21 -9.26 -0.83 -7.59
CA GLU A 21 -10.26 -0.10 -8.37
C GLU A 21 -11.44 0.38 -7.50
N PHE A 22 -11.88 -0.44 -6.55
CA PHE A 22 -12.92 -0.05 -5.61
C PHE A 22 -12.47 1.12 -4.73
N LEU A 23 -11.30 1.02 -4.10
CA LEU A 23 -10.73 2.07 -3.23
C LEU A 23 -10.60 3.39 -4.00
N GLN A 24 -10.07 3.34 -5.22
CA GLN A 24 -9.97 4.50 -6.09
C GLN A 24 -11.34 5.12 -6.39
N LYS A 25 -12.33 4.29 -6.72
CA LYS A 25 -13.68 4.75 -7.10
C LYS A 25 -14.39 5.46 -5.95
N VAL A 26 -14.16 5.03 -4.70
CA VAL A 26 -14.76 5.66 -3.51
C VAL A 26 -13.90 6.80 -2.94
N GLY A 27 -12.73 7.06 -3.53
CA GLY A 27 -11.82 8.13 -3.12
C GLY A 27 -10.92 7.80 -1.94
N LEU A 28 -10.79 6.53 -1.56
CA LEU A 28 -9.82 6.12 -0.54
C LEU A 28 -8.39 6.18 -1.10
N PRO A 29 -7.39 6.47 -0.24
CA PRO A 29 -6.00 6.54 -0.68
C PRO A 29 -5.50 5.18 -1.14
N ILE A 30 -4.78 5.19 -2.27
CA ILE A 30 -4.13 4.06 -2.92
C ILE A 30 -2.63 4.31 -3.18
N THR A 31 -2.11 5.51 -2.96
CA THR A 31 -0.69 5.85 -3.08
C THR A 31 -0.12 6.51 -1.83
N TRP A 32 1.21 6.49 -1.69
CA TRP A 32 1.91 7.17 -0.59
C TRP A 32 1.74 8.69 -0.61
N GLU A 33 1.69 9.27 -1.81
CA GLU A 33 1.43 10.70 -2.01
C GLU A 33 0.11 11.14 -1.36
N GLN A 34 -0.94 10.32 -1.50
CA GLN A 34 -2.29 10.60 -0.97
C GLN A 34 -2.38 10.49 0.56
N VAL A 35 -1.41 9.87 1.21
CA VAL A 35 -1.30 9.82 2.69
C VAL A 35 -0.15 10.66 3.22
N HIS A 36 0.46 11.49 2.36
CA HIS A 36 1.55 12.39 2.70
C HIS A 36 2.77 11.67 3.32
N PHE A 37 3.06 10.45 2.87
CA PHE A 37 4.23 9.70 3.30
C PHE A 37 5.40 9.94 2.35
N ASP A 38 6.57 10.35 2.87
CA ASP A 38 7.78 10.50 2.06
C ASP A 38 8.48 9.14 1.89
N SER A 39 8.12 8.46 0.80
CA SER A 39 8.73 7.17 0.44
C SER A 39 10.24 7.23 0.14
N SER A 40 10.83 8.43 0.00
CA SER A 40 12.29 8.61 -0.17
C SER A 40 13.04 8.78 1.15
N SER A 41 12.33 9.10 2.24
CA SER A 41 12.91 9.26 3.58
C SER A 41 13.15 7.90 4.23
N GLN A 42 14.42 7.53 4.42
CA GLN A 42 14.77 6.33 5.16
C GLN A 42 14.33 6.41 6.63
N ALA A 43 14.34 7.61 7.24
CA ALA A 43 13.89 7.81 8.61
C ALA A 43 12.38 7.56 8.78
N ASP A 44 11.58 7.93 7.79
CA ASP A 44 10.14 7.68 7.76
C ASP A 44 9.87 6.17 7.65
N TRP A 45 10.62 5.48 6.77
CA TRP A 45 10.55 4.02 6.66
C TRP A 45 10.96 3.31 7.95
N ASP A 46 12.06 3.71 8.58
CA ASP A 46 12.54 3.11 9.82
C ASP A 46 11.47 3.25 10.93
N THR A 47 10.84 4.42 11.01
CA THR A 47 9.76 4.69 11.96
C THR A 47 8.53 3.85 11.65
N PHE A 48 8.08 3.85 10.39
CA PHE A 48 6.92 3.09 9.94
C PHE A 48 7.07 1.58 10.19
N ILE A 49 8.20 1.00 9.75
CA ILE A 49 8.48 -0.43 9.89
C ILE A 49 8.55 -0.83 11.37
N LYS A 50 9.26 -0.03 12.19
CA LYS A 50 9.35 -0.28 13.63
C LYS A 50 7.97 -0.32 14.28
N VAL A 51 7.09 0.64 13.97
CA VAL A 51 5.74 0.69 14.53
C VAL A 51 4.84 -0.42 13.99
N ALA A 52 4.95 -0.75 12.70
CA ALA A 52 4.19 -1.82 12.06
C ALA A 52 4.51 -3.19 12.69
N LEU A 53 5.80 -3.50 12.90
CA LEU A 53 6.22 -4.77 13.51
C LEU A 53 5.82 -4.91 14.98
N GLN A 54 5.46 -3.81 15.66
CA GLN A 54 4.93 -3.84 17.02
C GLN A 54 3.42 -4.12 17.07
N GLN A 55 2.73 -4.13 15.92
CA GLN A 55 1.30 -4.38 15.89
C GLN A 55 1.01 -5.87 16.04
N TRP A 56 0.20 -6.21 17.04
CA TRP A 56 -0.14 -7.60 17.38
C TRP A 56 -0.73 -8.38 16.19
N PHE A 57 -1.50 -7.71 15.31
CA PHE A 57 -2.15 -8.36 14.19
C PHE A 57 -1.18 -8.79 13.08
N CYS A 58 0.02 -8.19 12.98
CA CYS A 58 1.04 -8.65 12.04
C CYS A 58 1.54 -10.07 12.36
N HIS A 59 1.36 -10.53 13.60
CA HIS A 59 1.71 -11.90 14.01
C HIS A 59 0.63 -12.94 13.67
N ASN A 60 -0.54 -12.51 13.18
CA ASN A 60 -1.61 -13.43 12.77
C ASN A 60 -1.49 -13.88 11.30
N GLU A 61 -0.59 -13.27 10.53
CA GLU A 61 -0.29 -13.71 9.17
C GLU A 61 0.26 -15.14 9.19
N PRO A 62 -0.03 -15.98 8.17
CA PRO A 62 0.42 -17.37 8.12
C PRO A 62 1.92 -17.51 7.78
N PHE A 63 2.69 -16.42 7.92
CA PHE A 63 4.13 -16.34 7.70
C PHE A 63 4.74 -15.27 8.61
N SER A 64 6.06 -15.31 8.80
CA SER A 64 6.77 -14.30 9.58
C SER A 64 6.83 -12.98 8.81
N VAL A 65 6.21 -11.93 9.36
CA VAL A 65 6.31 -10.57 8.84
C VAL A 65 7.63 -9.94 9.26
N THR A 66 8.44 -9.53 8.29
CA THR A 66 9.74 -8.87 8.50
C THR A 66 9.75 -7.44 7.96
N ALA A 67 10.77 -6.67 8.32
CA ALA A 67 11.00 -5.31 7.81
C ALA A 67 11.04 -5.26 6.27
N ASP A 68 11.78 -6.20 5.66
CA ASP A 68 11.92 -6.28 4.20
C ASP A 68 10.60 -6.62 3.52
N ILE A 69 9.82 -7.52 4.13
CA ILE A 69 8.50 -7.92 3.66
C ILE A 69 7.55 -6.72 3.67
N ILE A 70 7.52 -5.95 4.77
CA ILE A 70 6.73 -4.70 4.87
C ILE A 70 7.16 -3.70 3.79
N LYS A 71 8.45 -3.40 3.70
CA LYS A 71 8.95 -2.42 2.72
C LYS A 71 8.58 -2.83 1.30
N ALA A 72 8.85 -4.08 0.92
CA ALA A 72 8.52 -4.60 -0.41
C ALA A 72 7.01 -4.57 -0.71
N ALA A 73 6.17 -4.91 0.27
CA ALA A 73 4.72 -4.90 0.14
C ALA A 73 4.19 -3.52 -0.22
N PHE A 74 4.55 -2.54 0.60
CA PHE A 74 4.02 -1.20 0.47
C PHE A 74 4.62 -0.46 -0.72
N THR A 75 5.88 -0.74 -1.11
CA THR A 75 6.44 -0.26 -2.38
C THR A 75 5.62 -0.78 -3.56
N ARG A 76 5.31 -2.08 -3.61
CA ARG A 76 4.49 -2.66 -4.68
C ARG A 76 3.06 -2.13 -4.67
N ALA A 77 2.47 -1.94 -3.49
CA ALA A 77 1.13 -1.38 -3.35
C ALA A 77 1.06 0.05 -3.90
N ASP A 78 2.08 0.88 -3.61
CA ASP A 78 2.18 2.24 -4.14
C ASP A 78 2.42 2.26 -5.65
N GLU A 79 3.28 1.40 -6.19
CA GLU A 79 3.48 1.25 -7.64
C GLU A 79 2.16 0.86 -8.34
N PHE A 80 1.44 -0.11 -7.78
CA PHE A 80 0.13 -0.51 -8.28
C PHE A 80 -0.89 0.62 -8.19
N GLY A 81 -0.96 1.32 -7.06
CA GLY A 81 -1.85 2.46 -6.86
C GLY A 81 -1.58 3.59 -7.84
N ARG A 82 -0.31 3.90 -8.12
CA ARG A 82 0.09 4.88 -9.15
C ARG A 82 -0.40 4.44 -10.53
N SER A 83 -0.27 3.16 -10.87
CA SER A 83 -0.78 2.64 -12.15
C SER A 83 -2.31 2.81 -12.30
N LEU A 84 -3.07 2.65 -11.21
CA LEU A 84 -4.52 2.89 -11.20
C LEU A 84 -4.84 4.39 -11.30
N LYS A 85 -4.11 5.23 -10.55
CA LYS A 85 -4.24 6.70 -10.57
C LYS A 85 -3.95 7.25 -11.96
N ASP A 86 -2.91 6.77 -12.64
CA ASP A 86 -2.57 7.17 -14.01
C ASP A 86 -3.66 6.76 -15.01
N LYS A 87 -4.27 5.58 -14.81
CA LYS A 87 -5.29 5.03 -15.71
C LYS A 87 -6.66 5.70 -15.57
N HIS A 88 -7.11 5.97 -14.35
CA HIS A 88 -8.48 6.44 -14.08
C HIS A 88 -8.56 7.85 -13.49
N GLY A 89 -7.42 8.48 -13.21
CA GLY A 89 -7.32 9.77 -12.57
C GLY A 89 -7.52 9.72 -11.05
N ASP A 90 -7.58 10.90 -10.44
CA ASP A 90 -7.58 11.10 -8.98
C ASP A 90 -8.79 11.93 -8.50
N ALA A 91 -9.80 12.09 -9.35
CA ALA A 91 -10.96 12.94 -9.08
C ALA A 91 -11.76 12.51 -7.82
N PRO A 92 -12.03 11.22 -7.57
CA PRO A 92 -12.77 10.80 -6.37
C PRO A 92 -12.05 11.15 -5.06
N TYR A 93 -10.74 10.91 -4.96
CA TYR A 93 -9.93 11.27 -3.80
C TYR A 93 -9.94 12.80 -3.60
N GLN A 94 -9.70 13.57 -4.66
CA GLN A 94 -9.74 15.03 -4.58
C GLN A 94 -11.10 15.57 -4.13
N ALA A 95 -12.21 14.93 -4.53
CA ALA A 95 -13.55 15.38 -4.17
C ALA A 95 -13.82 15.33 -2.66
N ILE A 96 -13.27 14.32 -1.96
CA ILE A 96 -13.46 14.16 -0.51
C ILE A 96 -12.42 14.91 0.33
N HIS A 97 -11.27 15.24 -0.25
CA HIS A 97 -10.16 15.92 0.43
C HIS A 97 -10.04 17.43 0.13
N LYS A 98 -10.86 17.97 -0.77
CA LYS A 98 -11.02 19.42 -0.91
C LYS A 98 -11.70 19.99 0.34
N LYS A 99 -10.96 20.77 1.13
CA LYS A 99 -11.56 21.63 2.15
C LYS A 99 -12.56 22.57 1.46
N LYS A 100 -13.80 22.60 1.94
CA LYS A 100 -14.75 23.67 1.60
C LYS A 100 -14.23 25.01 2.08
#